data_AF-A0A844C3Q5-F1
#
_entry.id   AF-A0A844C3Q5-F1
#
_cell.length_a   1.000
_cell.length_b   1.000
_cell.length_c   1.000
_cell.angle_alpha   90.00
_cell.angle_beta   90.00
_cell.angle_gamma   90.00
#
_symmetry.space_group_name_H-M   'P 1'
#
loop_
_entity.id
_entity.type
_entity.pdbx_description
1 polymer ?
#
loop_
_entity_poly.entity_id
_entity_poly.type
_entity_poly.pdbx_seq_one_letter_code
_entity_poly.pdbx_strand_id
1 'polypeptide(L)'
;MIPTFEKALSLLEGRLLTYHEVVHTLKEYQLNQHLSELLERADKQPAILTKPTMCCQRCNNQVLDRFEQLTADKHYCLNCLNMGRILQGEYLYSLRERISNAPQKSASELLTWQGQLSAEQARAANDLINSLADPQHPHSIIAVTGAGKTEMIFPVIAKVLAAGGRVAIASPRIDVCRELYPRLQTAFAYTDSCLLYGGTDTPYVSVPLIVSTTHQLLRFAEAFDLLIVDEVDAFPYAGDESLHFAVKRAVKAEGKLVYLTATPDKTLEKAMRKKEITSTTLPARYHGFPLPEPVYYWLGDWRKAIRKQQNNSKLARLLKEFSQIQGVKLIFMPNIYLAECLFAWLQTLLPQQSLACVHSKDPDRKIKVQAVREGTVELLISTTILERGVTFTNCHVCIVGAESKLFSRAALVQMSGRVGRKQDFPTGTLIYAHEGVSLAMASARKQIKLMNQQARARGLIK
;
A
#
# COMPACT_ATOMS: atom_id res chain seq x y z
N MET A 1 -4.04 -31.69 18.56
CA MET A 1 -2.58 -31.47 18.60
C MET A 1 -2.07 -31.89 17.23
N ILE A 2 -1.71 -30.95 16.35
CA ILE A 2 -1.22 -31.29 15.01
C ILE A 2 0.07 -32.13 15.18
N PRO A 3 0.20 -33.30 14.54
CA PRO A 3 1.45 -34.07 14.52
C PRO A 3 2.64 -33.17 14.22
N THR A 4 3.77 -33.37 14.91
CA THR A 4 4.98 -32.54 14.76
C THR A 4 5.42 -32.39 13.31
N PHE A 5 5.21 -33.41 12.49
CA PHE A 5 5.50 -33.37 11.05
C PHE A 5 4.48 -32.59 10.21
N GLU A 6 3.18 -32.68 10.50
CA GLU A 6 2.15 -31.88 9.80
C GLU A 6 2.34 -30.39 10.07
N LYS A 7 2.75 -30.03 11.29
CA LYS A 7 3.15 -28.66 11.60
C LYS A 7 4.33 -28.23 10.73
N ALA A 8 5.33 -29.10 10.56
CA ALA A 8 6.50 -28.81 9.71
C ALA A 8 6.11 -28.60 8.23
N LEU A 9 5.19 -29.42 7.69
CA LEU A 9 4.64 -29.25 6.33
C LEU A 9 3.94 -27.90 6.18
N SER A 10 3.03 -27.56 7.11
CA SER A 10 2.25 -26.32 7.07
C SER A 10 3.11 -25.05 6.99
N LEU A 11 4.34 -25.09 7.55
CA LEU A 11 5.28 -23.97 7.55
C LEU A 11 5.93 -23.71 6.17
N LEU A 12 5.86 -24.67 5.26
CA LEU A 12 6.42 -24.61 3.89
C LEU A 12 5.32 -24.52 2.81
N GLU A 13 4.07 -24.87 3.12
CA GLU A 13 2.96 -24.87 2.18
C GLU A 13 2.67 -23.48 1.59
N GLY A 14 2.66 -23.41 0.26
CA GLY A 14 2.50 -22.17 -0.50
C GLY A 14 3.71 -21.22 -0.41
N ARG A 15 4.83 -21.67 0.17
CA ARG A 15 6.04 -20.84 0.28
C ARG A 15 7.07 -21.22 -0.77
N LEU A 16 7.95 -20.25 -1.07
CA LEU A 16 9.10 -20.41 -1.94
C LEU A 16 10.34 -19.94 -1.17
N LEU A 17 11.16 -20.89 -0.72
CA LEU A 17 12.23 -20.67 0.25
C LEU A 17 13.56 -21.21 -0.25
N THR A 18 14.65 -20.55 0.14
CA THR A 18 16.00 -21.13 0.05
C THR A 18 16.20 -22.25 1.06
N TYR A 19 17.20 -23.11 0.86
CA TYR A 19 17.59 -24.13 1.87
C TYR A 19 17.81 -23.52 3.26
N HIS A 20 18.54 -22.39 3.32
CA HIS A 20 18.79 -21.68 4.57
C HIS A 20 17.50 -21.20 5.24
N GLU A 21 16.55 -20.66 4.48
CA GLU A 21 15.25 -20.24 5.02
C GLU A 21 14.41 -21.42 5.52
N VAL A 22 14.47 -22.58 4.87
CA VAL A 22 13.82 -23.82 5.36
C VAL A 22 14.43 -24.25 6.70
N VAL A 23 15.76 -24.37 6.77
CA VAL A 23 16.47 -24.75 8.01
C VAL A 23 16.17 -23.76 9.14
N HIS A 24 16.21 -22.46 8.85
CA HIS A 24 15.90 -21.43 9.84
C HIS A 24 14.47 -21.57 10.37
N THR A 25 13.49 -21.71 9.47
CA THR A 25 12.08 -21.88 9.83
C THR A 25 11.89 -23.11 10.72
N LEU A 26 12.49 -24.26 10.39
CA LEU A 26 12.37 -25.46 11.21
C LEU A 26 13.07 -25.33 12.57
N LYS A 27 14.20 -24.63 12.62
CA LYS A 27 14.94 -24.38 13.85
C LYS A 27 14.14 -23.53 14.84
N GLU A 28 13.45 -22.49 14.37
CA GLU A 28 12.58 -21.64 15.20
C GLU A 28 11.50 -22.45 15.92
N TYR A 29 11.01 -23.53 15.30
CA TYR A 29 9.98 -24.40 15.85
C TYR A 29 10.49 -25.71 16.45
N GLN A 30 11.81 -25.91 16.51
CA GLN A 30 12.43 -27.16 16.99
C GLN A 30 11.98 -28.41 16.19
N LEU A 31 11.87 -28.27 14.86
CA LEU A 31 11.40 -29.32 13.93
C LEU A 31 12.50 -29.80 12.97
N ASN A 32 13.78 -29.59 13.31
CA ASN A 32 14.93 -29.90 12.44
C ASN A 32 15.01 -31.38 12.06
N GLN A 33 14.48 -32.29 12.90
CA GLN A 33 14.45 -33.72 12.60
C GLN A 33 13.67 -34.05 11.32
N HIS A 34 12.78 -33.16 10.86
CA HIS A 34 11.94 -33.36 9.68
C HIS A 34 12.53 -32.77 8.39
N LEU A 35 13.73 -32.17 8.44
CA LEU A 35 14.33 -31.46 7.30
C LEU A 35 14.48 -32.36 6.07
N SER A 36 15.09 -33.54 6.23
CA SER A 36 15.35 -34.45 5.09
C SER A 36 14.04 -34.88 4.42
N GLU A 37 13.06 -35.31 5.21
CA GLU A 37 11.76 -35.74 4.71
C GLU A 37 10.98 -34.61 4.01
N LEU A 38 11.09 -33.37 4.52
CA LEU A 38 10.47 -32.21 3.89
C LEU A 38 11.10 -31.86 2.54
N LEU A 39 12.43 -31.92 2.45
CA LEU A 39 13.15 -31.60 1.21
C LEU A 39 12.92 -32.67 0.13
N GLU A 40 12.69 -33.93 0.50
CA GLU A 40 12.31 -34.99 -0.42
C GLU A 40 10.91 -34.79 -1.00
N ARG A 41 9.98 -34.23 -0.21
CA ARG A 41 8.59 -33.96 -0.64
C ARG A 41 8.41 -32.62 -1.34
N ALA A 42 9.33 -31.69 -1.17
CA ALA A 42 9.26 -30.36 -1.75
C ALA A 42 9.66 -30.38 -3.24
N ASP A 43 8.92 -29.61 -4.04
CA ASP A 43 9.36 -29.29 -5.39
C ASP A 43 10.62 -28.44 -5.32
N LYS A 44 11.63 -28.79 -6.12
CA LYS A 44 12.89 -28.06 -6.24
C LYS A 44 13.00 -27.40 -7.60
N GLN A 45 13.36 -26.12 -7.62
CA GLN A 45 13.70 -25.40 -8.83
C GLN A 45 15.02 -24.66 -8.67
N PRO A 46 15.84 -24.53 -9.74
CA PRO A 46 17.07 -23.72 -9.68
C PRO A 46 16.74 -22.30 -9.20
N ALA A 47 17.58 -21.72 -8.35
CA ALA A 47 17.35 -20.38 -7.84
C ALA A 47 17.67 -19.31 -8.89
N ILE A 48 18.63 -19.59 -9.77
CA ILE A 48 18.98 -18.79 -10.96
C ILE A 48 19.09 -19.71 -12.17
N LEU A 49 18.35 -19.39 -13.24
CA LEU A 49 18.54 -19.98 -14.57
C LEU A 49 19.61 -19.20 -15.33
N THR A 50 20.47 -19.87 -16.09
CA THR A 50 21.58 -19.24 -16.84
C THR A 50 21.41 -19.30 -18.36
N LYS A 51 20.41 -20.02 -18.88
CA LYS A 51 20.11 -20.15 -20.31
C LYS A 51 18.61 -20.03 -20.54
N PRO A 52 18.14 -19.29 -21.57
CA PRO A 52 18.91 -18.54 -22.58
C PRO A 52 19.50 -17.21 -22.07
N THR A 53 18.96 -16.63 -21.00
CA THR A 53 19.49 -15.46 -20.30
C THR A 53 19.44 -15.71 -18.80
N MET A 54 20.23 -14.94 -18.04
CA MET A 54 20.27 -15.13 -16.59
C MET A 54 18.99 -14.62 -15.93
N CYS A 55 18.27 -15.49 -15.22
CA CYS A 55 16.98 -15.18 -14.61
C CYS A 55 16.91 -15.66 -13.15
N CYS A 56 16.59 -14.76 -12.23
CA CYS A 56 16.34 -15.09 -10.84
C CYS A 56 14.94 -15.66 -10.68
N GLN A 57 14.81 -16.93 -10.29
CA GLN A 57 13.51 -17.61 -10.18
C GLN A 57 12.67 -17.13 -8.99
N ARG A 58 13.26 -16.35 -8.08
CA ARG A 58 12.54 -15.73 -6.96
C ARG A 58 11.88 -14.40 -7.31
N CYS A 59 12.56 -13.50 -8.01
CA CYS A 59 12.05 -12.16 -8.30
C CYS A 59 11.85 -11.89 -9.79
N ASN A 60 12.12 -12.87 -10.64
CA ASN A 60 12.10 -12.77 -12.10
C ASN A 60 13.01 -11.66 -12.66
N ASN A 61 14.08 -11.29 -11.93
CA ASN A 61 15.07 -10.36 -12.46
C ASN A 61 15.80 -10.99 -13.65
N GLN A 62 15.79 -10.31 -14.79
CA GLN A 62 16.52 -10.69 -16.00
C GLN A 62 17.54 -9.63 -16.44
N VAL A 63 17.66 -8.54 -15.67
CA VAL A 63 18.62 -7.47 -15.95
C VAL A 63 20.00 -7.93 -15.47
N LEU A 64 20.95 -8.06 -16.41
CA LEU A 64 22.30 -8.57 -16.13
C LEU A 64 23.04 -7.70 -15.11
N ASP A 65 22.95 -6.38 -15.19
CA ASP A 65 23.55 -5.43 -14.22
C ASP A 65 22.98 -5.55 -12.80
N ARG A 66 21.90 -6.30 -12.63
CA ARG A 66 21.29 -6.62 -11.32
C ARG A 66 21.74 -7.98 -10.79
N PHE A 67 22.75 -8.58 -11.41
CA PHE A 67 23.46 -9.73 -10.90
C PHE A 67 24.92 -9.38 -10.69
N GLU A 68 25.45 -9.82 -9.55
CA GLU A 68 26.82 -9.56 -9.15
C GLU A 68 27.55 -10.89 -8.99
N GLN A 69 28.84 -10.91 -9.35
CA GLN A 69 29.66 -12.11 -9.28
C GLN A 69 30.23 -12.28 -7.87
N LEU A 70 30.09 -13.47 -7.29
CA LEU A 70 30.69 -13.84 -6.01
C LEU A 70 32.00 -14.61 -6.21
N THR A 71 31.99 -15.56 -7.12
CA THR A 71 33.18 -16.31 -7.59
C THR A 71 33.07 -16.52 -9.09
N ALA A 72 34.12 -17.03 -9.74
CA ALA A 72 34.18 -17.25 -11.19
C ALA A 72 32.86 -17.81 -11.79
N ASP A 73 32.25 -18.78 -11.12
CA ASP A 73 31.04 -19.48 -11.61
C ASP A 73 29.77 -19.23 -10.79
N LYS A 74 29.78 -18.29 -9.83
CA LYS A 74 28.60 -18.02 -8.97
C LYS A 74 28.20 -16.55 -9.01
N HIS A 75 27.02 -16.30 -9.57
CA HIS A 75 26.34 -15.01 -9.52
C HIS A 75 25.25 -15.00 -8.46
N TYR A 76 24.93 -13.82 -7.93
CA TYR A 76 23.78 -13.62 -7.05
C TYR A 76 22.93 -12.43 -7.49
N CYS A 77 21.64 -12.48 -7.16
CA CYS A 77 20.70 -11.42 -7.55
C CYS A 77 20.68 -10.26 -6.53
N LEU A 78 20.94 -9.04 -7.01
CA LEU A 78 20.91 -7.82 -6.20
C LEU A 78 19.50 -7.46 -5.71
N ASN A 79 18.46 -7.76 -6.51
CA ASN A 79 17.06 -7.47 -6.14
C ASN A 79 16.59 -8.28 -4.91
N CYS A 80 17.17 -9.45 -4.67
CA CYS A 80 16.79 -10.32 -3.55
C CYS A 80 17.65 -10.10 -2.29
N LEU A 81 18.73 -9.31 -2.37
CA LEU A 81 19.76 -9.23 -1.32
C LEU A 81 19.20 -8.95 0.07
N ASN A 82 18.29 -7.98 0.19
CA ASN A 82 17.66 -7.58 1.46
C ASN A 82 16.74 -8.66 2.07
N MET A 83 16.37 -9.67 1.30
CA MET A 83 15.47 -10.73 1.73
C MET A 83 16.12 -12.12 1.76
N GLY A 84 17.46 -12.17 1.65
CA GLY A 84 18.23 -13.41 1.55
C GLY A 84 18.85 -13.57 0.16
N ARG A 85 20.17 -13.78 0.14
CA ARG A 85 20.95 -13.92 -1.10
C ARG A 85 20.45 -15.13 -1.88
N ILE A 86 20.17 -14.92 -3.18
CA ILE A 86 19.84 -15.98 -4.12
C ILE A 86 21.06 -16.22 -4.99
N LEU A 87 21.64 -17.42 -4.93
CA LEU A 87 22.86 -17.76 -5.67
C LEU A 87 22.61 -18.76 -6.81
N GLN A 88 23.44 -18.64 -7.83
CA GLN A 88 23.57 -19.63 -8.89
C GLN A 88 24.07 -20.97 -8.31
N GLY A 89 23.46 -22.06 -8.77
CA GLY A 89 23.74 -23.43 -8.30
C GLY A 89 22.97 -23.83 -7.03
N GLU A 90 22.23 -22.92 -6.42
CA GLU A 90 21.29 -23.23 -5.33
C GLU A 90 19.88 -23.50 -5.85
N TYR A 91 19.02 -24.02 -4.96
CA TYR A 91 17.64 -24.34 -5.24
C TYR A 91 16.68 -23.53 -4.36
N LEU A 92 15.51 -23.25 -4.92
CA LEU A 92 14.33 -22.83 -4.19
C LEU A 92 13.43 -24.05 -4.00
N TYR A 93 12.89 -24.16 -2.80
CA TYR A 93 12.00 -25.23 -2.38
C TYR A 93 10.59 -24.66 -2.21
N SER A 94 9.62 -25.36 -2.76
CA SER A 94 8.21 -25.05 -2.60
C SER A 94 7.41 -26.31 -2.33
N LEU A 95 6.41 -26.19 -1.47
CA LEU A 95 5.44 -27.25 -1.26
C LEU A 95 4.07 -26.73 -1.66
N ARG A 96 3.41 -27.42 -2.60
CA ARG A 96 2.03 -27.08 -2.95
C ARG A 96 1.15 -27.26 -1.72
N GLU A 97 0.32 -26.26 -1.46
CA GLU A 97 -0.59 -26.30 -0.34
C GLU A 97 -1.61 -27.43 -0.51
N ARG A 98 -1.79 -28.23 0.54
CA ARG A 98 -2.85 -29.22 0.58
C ARG A 98 -4.18 -28.50 0.79
N ILE A 99 -5.21 -28.92 0.06
CA ILE A 99 -6.58 -28.43 0.28
C ILE A 99 -6.91 -28.69 1.76
N SER A 100 -7.01 -27.61 2.54
CA SER A 100 -7.37 -27.70 3.94
C SER A 100 -8.86 -27.98 4.03
N ASN A 101 -9.23 -29.20 4.45
CA ASN A 101 -10.60 -29.56 4.81
C ASN A 101 -11.00 -28.89 6.15
N ALA A 102 -10.82 -27.58 6.26
CA ALA A 102 -11.25 -26.83 7.43
C ALA A 102 -12.80 -26.87 7.50
N PRO A 103 -13.39 -26.97 8.70
CA PRO A 103 -14.84 -26.96 8.84
C PRO A 103 -15.41 -25.68 8.22
N GLN A 104 -16.36 -25.85 7.29
CA GLN A 104 -17.07 -24.76 6.62
C GLN A 104 -17.92 -23.99 7.64
N LYS A 105 -17.32 -22.99 8.29
CA LYS A 105 -18.07 -22.00 9.07
C LYS A 105 -18.82 -21.08 8.11
N SER A 106 -19.99 -20.59 8.52
CA SER A 106 -20.71 -19.62 7.69
C SER A 106 -19.91 -18.31 7.61
N ALA A 107 -19.99 -17.61 6.47
CA ALA A 107 -19.31 -16.31 6.30
C ALA A 107 -19.75 -15.27 7.36
N SER A 108 -21.00 -15.37 7.82
CA SER A 108 -21.57 -14.55 8.90
C SER A 108 -20.97 -14.84 10.28
N GLU A 109 -20.51 -16.07 10.54
CA GLU A 109 -19.83 -16.41 11.79
C GLU A 109 -18.38 -15.92 11.81
N LEU A 110 -17.74 -15.82 10.64
CA LEU A 110 -16.36 -15.35 10.52
C LEU A 110 -16.25 -13.82 10.57
N LEU A 111 -17.22 -13.12 9.97
CA LEU A 111 -17.23 -11.66 9.91
C LEU A 111 -17.89 -11.06 11.16
N THR A 112 -17.08 -10.68 12.14
CA THR A 112 -17.52 -10.10 13.42
C THR A 112 -17.73 -8.58 13.37
N TRP A 113 -17.46 -7.95 12.22
CA TRP A 113 -17.64 -6.51 12.02
C TRP A 113 -19.12 -6.11 12.06
N GLN A 114 -19.48 -5.22 12.99
CA GLN A 114 -20.86 -4.76 13.25
C GLN A 114 -21.26 -3.49 12.47
N GLY A 115 -20.40 -2.99 11.58
CA GLY A 115 -20.71 -1.81 10.79
C GLY A 115 -21.64 -2.10 9.62
N GLN A 116 -22.15 -1.04 8.99
CA GLN A 116 -23.01 -1.14 7.80
C GLN A 116 -22.31 -0.49 6.61
N LEU A 117 -22.27 -1.21 5.48
CA LEU A 117 -21.79 -0.66 4.21
C LEU A 117 -22.84 0.31 3.64
N SER A 118 -22.38 1.42 3.06
CA SER A 118 -23.25 2.26 2.23
C SER A 118 -23.72 1.48 0.99
N ALA A 119 -24.80 1.93 0.34
CA ALA A 119 -25.31 1.28 -0.87
C ALA A 119 -24.23 1.09 -1.95
N GLU A 120 -23.38 2.10 -2.16
CA GLU A 120 -22.27 2.00 -3.13
C GLU A 120 -21.16 1.05 -2.70
N GLN A 121 -20.84 1.00 -1.39
CA GLN A 121 -19.87 0.06 -0.86
C GLN A 121 -20.41 -1.38 -0.96
N ALA A 122 -21.69 -1.60 -0.67
CA ALA A 122 -22.35 -2.90 -0.81
C ALA A 122 -22.38 -3.36 -2.27
N ARG A 123 -22.70 -2.46 -3.22
CA ARG A 123 -22.61 -2.75 -4.66
C ARG A 123 -21.20 -3.19 -5.04
N ALA A 124 -20.18 -2.44 -4.62
CA ALA A 124 -18.79 -2.78 -4.94
C ALA A 124 -18.30 -4.08 -4.27
N ALA A 125 -18.74 -4.36 -3.03
CA ALA A 125 -18.48 -5.62 -2.36
C ALA A 125 -19.12 -6.80 -3.10
N ASN A 126 -20.34 -6.63 -3.61
CA ASN A 126 -21.02 -7.62 -4.45
C ASN A 126 -20.32 -7.82 -5.80
N ASP A 127 -19.89 -6.75 -6.46
CA ASP A 127 -19.11 -6.82 -7.70
C ASP A 127 -17.79 -7.59 -7.48
N LEU A 128 -17.12 -7.35 -6.35
CA LEU A 128 -15.94 -8.12 -5.92
C LEU A 128 -16.25 -9.60 -5.71
N ILE A 129 -17.32 -9.91 -4.99
CA ILE A 129 -17.76 -11.29 -4.75
C ILE A 129 -18.08 -12.01 -6.06
N ASN A 130 -18.77 -11.34 -6.98
CA ASN A 130 -19.11 -11.88 -8.30
C ASN A 130 -17.85 -12.11 -9.14
N SER A 131 -16.84 -11.25 -8.98
CA SER A 131 -15.57 -11.40 -9.69
C SER A 131 -14.81 -12.67 -9.31
N LEU A 132 -15.10 -13.31 -8.17
CA LEU A 132 -14.50 -14.60 -7.79
C LEU A 132 -14.80 -15.71 -8.81
N ALA A 133 -15.91 -15.60 -9.57
CA ALA A 133 -16.25 -16.57 -10.61
C ALA A 133 -15.33 -16.51 -11.84
N ASP A 134 -14.51 -15.47 -11.96
CA ASP A 134 -13.54 -15.27 -13.03
C ASP A 134 -12.12 -15.13 -12.44
N PRO A 135 -11.47 -16.23 -12.04
CA PRO A 135 -10.14 -16.17 -11.43
C PRO A 135 -9.05 -15.73 -12.41
N GLN A 136 -9.25 -15.93 -13.72
CA GLN A 136 -8.26 -15.60 -14.75
C GLN A 136 -8.01 -14.10 -14.90
N HIS A 137 -9.06 -13.28 -14.76
CA HIS A 137 -8.94 -11.83 -14.88
C HIS A 137 -8.89 -11.18 -13.48
N PRO A 138 -7.81 -10.44 -13.14
CA PRO A 138 -7.80 -9.64 -11.91
C PRO A 138 -8.96 -8.64 -11.86
N HIS A 139 -9.37 -8.26 -10.65
CA HIS A 139 -10.38 -7.23 -10.44
C HIS A 139 -9.78 -5.99 -9.76
N SER A 140 -10.11 -4.80 -10.23
CA SER A 140 -9.60 -3.53 -9.69
C SER A 140 -10.72 -2.69 -9.11
N ILE A 141 -10.62 -2.35 -7.82
CA ILE A 141 -11.47 -1.33 -7.21
C ILE A 141 -10.77 0.02 -7.32
N ILE A 142 -11.39 0.92 -8.07
CA ILE A 142 -10.99 2.32 -8.16
C ILE A 142 -11.89 3.12 -7.23
N ALA A 143 -11.37 3.47 -6.06
CA ALA A 143 -12.14 4.14 -5.03
C ALA A 143 -11.42 5.40 -4.56
N VAL A 144 -12.17 6.51 -4.50
CA VAL A 144 -11.63 7.79 -4.03
C VAL A 144 -11.15 7.70 -2.58
N THR A 145 -10.21 8.56 -2.20
CA THR A 145 -9.73 8.62 -0.81
C THR A 145 -10.89 8.92 0.13
N GLY A 146 -11.05 8.09 1.17
CA GLY A 146 -12.19 8.19 2.07
C GLY A 146 -13.48 7.51 1.58
N ALA A 147 -13.43 6.63 0.58
CA ALA A 147 -14.58 5.80 0.18
C ALA A 147 -14.81 4.57 1.10
N GLY A 148 -13.94 4.31 2.08
CA GLY A 148 -14.03 3.12 2.96
C GLY A 148 -13.65 1.81 2.26
N LYS A 149 -12.51 1.80 1.56
CA LYS A 149 -12.00 0.63 0.81
C LYS A 149 -11.83 -0.63 1.67
N THR A 150 -11.46 -0.45 2.93
CA THR A 150 -11.13 -1.56 3.84
C THR A 150 -12.37 -2.36 4.24
N GLU A 151 -13.44 -1.70 4.65
CA GLU A 151 -14.69 -2.37 5.04
C GLU A 151 -15.33 -3.12 3.86
N MET A 152 -15.24 -2.52 2.67
CA MET A 152 -15.81 -3.08 1.44
C MET A 152 -15.18 -4.43 1.03
N ILE A 153 -13.95 -4.74 1.43
CA ILE A 153 -13.32 -6.04 1.14
C ILE A 153 -13.68 -7.14 2.16
N PHE A 154 -14.28 -6.81 3.30
CA PHE A 154 -14.58 -7.81 4.32
C PHE A 154 -15.53 -8.92 3.82
N PRO A 155 -16.61 -8.63 3.08
CA PRO A 155 -17.51 -9.67 2.60
C PRO A 155 -16.84 -10.69 1.67
N VAL A 156 -15.94 -10.24 0.78
CA VAL A 156 -15.21 -11.15 -0.12
C VAL A 156 -14.18 -11.99 0.63
N ILE A 157 -13.51 -11.42 1.64
CA ILE A 157 -12.61 -12.15 2.54
C ILE A 157 -13.38 -13.23 3.29
N ALA A 158 -14.52 -12.88 3.90
CA ALA A 158 -15.35 -13.82 4.65
C ALA A 158 -15.83 -14.99 3.77
N LYS A 159 -16.22 -14.72 2.52
CA LYS A 159 -16.66 -15.75 1.57
C LYS A 159 -15.54 -16.75 1.23
N VAL A 160 -14.32 -16.26 0.99
CA VAL A 160 -13.17 -17.14 0.66
C VAL A 160 -12.72 -17.94 1.87
N LEU A 161 -12.66 -17.32 3.06
CA LEU A 161 -12.34 -18.01 4.31
C LEU A 161 -13.39 -19.07 4.68
N ALA A 162 -14.68 -18.80 4.48
CA ALA A 162 -15.77 -19.75 4.70
C ALA A 162 -15.67 -20.99 3.80
N ALA A 163 -15.09 -20.84 2.61
CA ALA A 163 -14.79 -21.93 1.70
C ALA A 163 -13.50 -22.69 2.05
N GLY A 164 -12.82 -22.34 3.15
CA GLY A 164 -11.54 -22.92 3.58
C GLY A 164 -10.32 -22.36 2.85
N GLY A 165 -10.48 -21.32 2.03
CA GLY A 165 -9.40 -20.69 1.29
C GLY A 165 -8.52 -19.77 2.13
N ARG A 166 -7.31 -19.51 1.65
CA ARG A 166 -6.34 -18.59 2.27
C ARG A 166 -6.38 -17.22 1.60
N VAL A 167 -6.32 -16.20 2.45
CA VAL A 167 -6.42 -14.80 2.04
C VAL A 167 -5.16 -14.05 2.45
N ALA A 168 -4.64 -13.24 1.53
CA ALA A 168 -3.62 -12.25 1.85
C ALA A 168 -4.06 -10.84 1.47
N ILE A 169 -3.73 -9.88 2.33
CA ILE A 169 -3.79 -8.45 2.01
C ILE A 169 -2.38 -7.88 2.05
N ALA A 170 -1.90 -7.42 0.91
CA ALA A 170 -0.56 -6.86 0.76
C ALA A 170 -0.60 -5.34 0.53
N SER A 171 0.32 -4.61 1.13
CA SER A 171 0.54 -3.18 0.86
C SER A 171 2.02 -2.87 0.67
N PRO A 172 2.42 -1.90 -0.16
CA PRO A 172 3.83 -1.55 -0.33
C PRO A 172 4.48 -0.97 0.93
N ARG A 173 3.66 -0.46 1.88
CA ARG A 173 4.12 0.29 3.06
C ARG A 173 3.83 -0.44 4.36
N ILE A 174 4.83 -0.46 5.25
CA ILE A 174 4.72 -1.07 6.59
C ILE A 174 3.64 -0.38 7.43
N ASP A 175 3.59 0.96 7.41
CA ASP A 175 2.65 1.73 8.23
C ASP A 175 1.17 1.41 7.88
N VAL A 176 0.88 1.15 6.61
CA VAL A 176 -0.45 0.74 6.14
C VAL A 176 -0.80 -0.66 6.63
N CYS A 177 0.15 -1.60 6.56
CA CYS A 177 -0.05 -2.96 7.07
C CYS A 177 -0.33 -2.94 8.59
N ARG A 178 0.40 -2.10 9.34
CA ARG A 178 0.21 -1.92 10.79
C ARG A 178 -1.10 -1.24 11.15
N GLU A 179 -1.63 -0.35 10.31
CA GLU A 179 -2.95 0.25 10.48
C GLU A 179 -4.08 -0.75 10.14
N LEU A 180 -3.88 -1.55 9.09
CA LEU A 180 -4.86 -2.49 8.58
C LEU A 180 -5.02 -3.72 9.48
N TYR A 181 -3.91 -4.24 10.02
CA TYR A 181 -3.91 -5.50 10.75
C TYR A 181 -4.83 -5.49 11.99
N PRO A 182 -4.78 -4.51 12.91
CA PRO A 182 -5.71 -4.47 14.05
C PRO A 182 -7.18 -4.38 13.61
N ARG A 183 -7.47 -3.68 12.51
CA ARG A 183 -8.85 -3.56 11.98
C ARG A 183 -9.37 -4.90 11.47
N LEU A 184 -8.51 -5.68 10.81
CA LEU A 184 -8.85 -7.04 10.37
C LEU A 184 -8.98 -8.00 11.55
N GLN A 185 -8.15 -7.90 12.57
CA GLN A 185 -8.30 -8.70 13.79
C GLN A 185 -9.66 -8.44 14.46
N THR A 186 -10.12 -7.19 14.52
CA THR A 186 -11.46 -6.88 15.02
C THR A 186 -12.57 -7.41 14.11
N ALA A 187 -12.40 -7.31 12.79
CA ALA A 187 -13.40 -7.75 11.82
C ALA A 187 -13.50 -9.27 11.66
N PHE A 188 -12.45 -10.01 12.04
CA PHE A 188 -12.33 -11.46 11.96
C PHE A 188 -11.78 -12.03 13.27
N ALA A 189 -12.44 -11.72 14.39
CA ALA A 189 -11.91 -11.99 15.74
C ALA A 189 -11.66 -13.47 16.04
N TYR A 190 -12.32 -14.38 15.31
CA TYR A 190 -12.21 -15.84 15.46
C TYR A 190 -11.40 -16.52 14.35
N THR A 191 -10.68 -15.73 13.55
CA THR A 191 -9.83 -16.22 12.47
C THR A 191 -8.37 -15.93 12.81
N ASP A 192 -7.55 -16.98 12.84
CA ASP A 192 -6.11 -16.82 13.03
C ASP A 192 -5.52 -15.96 11.90
N SER A 193 -4.72 -14.97 12.29
CA SER A 193 -4.11 -14.05 11.35
C SER A 193 -2.69 -13.68 11.76
N CYS A 194 -1.89 -13.24 10.79
CA CYS A 194 -0.52 -12.78 11.05
C CYS A 194 -0.14 -11.56 10.20
N LEU A 195 0.82 -10.79 10.71
CA LEU A 195 1.35 -9.59 10.08
C LEU A 195 2.82 -9.82 9.70
N LEU A 196 3.15 -9.72 8.41
CA LEU A 196 4.49 -9.96 7.87
C LEU A 196 5.08 -8.70 7.24
N TYR A 197 6.20 -8.20 7.75
CA TYR A 197 6.95 -7.11 7.13
C TYR A 197 8.45 -7.20 7.40
N GLY A 198 9.26 -6.45 6.65
CA GLY A 198 10.72 -6.46 6.86
C GLY A 198 11.11 -5.88 8.23
N GLY A 199 11.96 -6.58 8.96
CA GLY A 199 12.40 -6.18 10.31
C GLY A 199 11.46 -6.62 11.45
N THR A 200 10.61 -7.63 11.22
CA THR A 200 9.93 -8.37 12.31
C THR A 200 10.74 -9.59 12.71
N ASP A 201 10.91 -9.81 14.01
CA ASP A 201 11.44 -11.06 14.55
C ASP A 201 10.35 -12.11 14.77
N THR A 202 9.09 -11.81 14.42
CA THR A 202 7.98 -12.74 14.57
C THR A 202 8.13 -13.88 13.56
N PRO A 203 8.23 -15.14 14.02
CA PRO A 203 8.31 -16.30 13.14
C PRO A 203 7.06 -16.42 12.27
N TYR A 204 7.24 -16.94 11.06
CA TYR A 204 6.10 -17.22 10.19
C TYR A 204 5.22 -18.32 10.79
N VAL A 205 3.91 -18.10 10.78
CA VAL A 205 2.88 -19.09 11.12
C VAL A 205 1.98 -19.33 9.92
N SER A 206 1.60 -20.59 9.70
CA SER A 206 0.61 -20.91 8.68
C SER A 206 -0.78 -20.61 9.21
N VAL A 207 -1.38 -19.54 8.68
CA VAL A 207 -2.69 -19.03 9.09
C VAL A 207 -3.53 -18.69 7.86
N PRO A 208 -4.87 -18.72 7.98
CA PRO A 208 -5.77 -18.47 6.86
C PRO A 208 -5.80 -17.01 6.39
N LEU A 209 -5.48 -16.04 7.26
CA LEU A 209 -5.49 -14.62 6.93
C LEU A 209 -4.12 -13.96 7.17
N ILE A 210 -3.50 -13.45 6.11
CA ILE A 210 -2.19 -12.80 6.17
C ILE A 210 -2.32 -11.33 5.79
N VAL A 211 -1.69 -10.45 6.57
CA VAL A 211 -1.42 -9.05 6.17
C VAL A 211 0.07 -8.91 5.97
N SER A 212 0.51 -8.40 4.82
CA SER A 212 1.95 -8.31 4.56
C SER A 212 2.38 -7.09 3.77
N THR A 213 3.68 -6.79 3.80
CA THR A 213 4.23 -5.95 2.72
C THR A 213 4.29 -6.72 1.41
N THR A 214 4.22 -6.02 0.27
CA THR A 214 4.33 -6.65 -1.06
C THR A 214 5.62 -7.43 -1.25
N HIS A 215 6.73 -7.01 -0.63
CA HIS A 215 8.01 -7.74 -0.69
C HIS A 215 7.95 -9.12 -0.03
N GLN A 216 7.10 -9.32 0.99
CA GLN A 216 6.97 -10.63 1.63
C GLN A 216 6.40 -11.67 0.67
N LEU A 217 5.63 -11.26 -0.35
CA LEU A 217 5.09 -12.14 -1.39
C LEU A 217 6.18 -12.80 -2.24
N LEU A 218 7.42 -12.28 -2.23
CA LEU A 218 8.57 -12.94 -2.86
C LEU A 218 8.87 -14.33 -2.27
N ARG A 219 8.37 -14.62 -1.05
CA ARG A 219 8.50 -15.90 -0.36
C ARG A 219 7.28 -16.80 -0.52
N PHE A 220 6.31 -16.43 -1.35
CA PHE A 220 5.09 -17.21 -1.61
C PHE A 220 4.99 -17.59 -3.09
N ALA A 221 4.38 -18.75 -3.33
CA ALA A 221 4.05 -19.30 -4.64
C ALA A 221 2.78 -20.15 -4.51
N GLU A 222 1.75 -19.83 -5.28
CA GLU A 222 0.44 -20.51 -5.29
C GLU A 222 -0.14 -20.73 -3.88
N ALA A 223 -0.11 -19.69 -3.04
CA ALA A 223 -0.48 -19.76 -1.62
C ALA A 223 -1.89 -19.24 -1.32
N PHE A 224 -2.41 -18.35 -2.16
CA PHE A 224 -3.60 -17.59 -1.83
C PHE A 224 -4.73 -17.83 -2.83
N ASP A 225 -5.90 -18.17 -2.30
CA ASP A 225 -7.17 -18.22 -3.01
C ASP A 225 -7.72 -16.80 -3.26
N LEU A 226 -7.32 -15.84 -2.43
CA LEU A 226 -7.57 -14.42 -2.63
C LEU A 226 -6.36 -13.60 -2.20
N LEU A 227 -5.80 -12.82 -3.12
CA LEU A 227 -4.77 -11.83 -2.82
C LEU A 227 -5.30 -10.44 -3.14
N ILE A 228 -5.38 -9.58 -2.13
CA ILE A 228 -5.77 -8.18 -2.27
C ILE A 228 -4.50 -7.33 -2.14
N VAL A 229 -4.17 -6.54 -3.15
CA VAL A 229 -3.07 -5.58 -3.07
C VAL A 229 -3.68 -4.19 -2.91
N ASP A 230 -3.55 -3.61 -1.71
CA ASP A 230 -3.90 -2.22 -1.50
C ASP A 230 -2.74 -1.33 -1.94
N GLU A 231 -3.07 -0.07 -2.21
CA GLU A 231 -2.06 0.96 -2.43
C GLU A 231 -1.15 0.72 -3.65
N VAL A 232 -1.63 0.03 -4.70
CA VAL A 232 -0.83 -0.33 -5.90
C VAL A 232 -0.17 0.85 -6.63
N ASP A 233 -0.66 2.06 -6.40
CA ASP A 233 -0.10 3.31 -6.95
C ASP A 233 1.08 3.87 -6.13
N ALA A 234 1.43 3.27 -4.99
CA ALA A 234 2.58 3.69 -4.19
C ALA A 234 3.87 2.97 -4.53
N PHE A 235 4.95 3.73 -4.47
CA PHE A 235 6.31 3.21 -4.35
C PHE A 235 6.44 2.34 -3.08
N PRO A 236 7.21 1.24 -3.10
CA PRO A 236 8.01 0.73 -4.22
C PRO A 236 7.26 -0.19 -5.19
N TYR A 237 6.00 -0.52 -4.94
CA TYR A 237 5.27 -1.43 -5.81
C TYR A 237 5.03 -0.83 -7.20
N ALA A 238 4.66 0.45 -7.26
CA ALA A 238 4.49 1.16 -8.51
C ALA A 238 5.82 1.20 -9.30
N GLY A 239 5.88 0.47 -10.40
CA GLY A 239 7.04 0.41 -11.30
C GLY A 239 8.08 -0.67 -10.97
N ASP A 240 7.80 -1.58 -10.05
CA ASP A 240 8.68 -2.71 -9.73
C ASP A 240 8.12 -4.02 -10.32
N GLU A 241 8.69 -4.44 -11.44
CA GLU A 241 8.27 -5.67 -12.14
C GLU A 241 8.47 -6.93 -11.29
N SER A 242 9.50 -6.96 -10.43
CA SER A 242 9.74 -8.08 -9.52
C SER A 242 8.62 -8.23 -8.50
N LEU A 243 8.08 -7.12 -7.98
CA LEU A 243 6.93 -7.15 -7.07
C LEU A 243 5.62 -7.50 -7.78
N HIS A 244 5.40 -7.01 -9.00
CA HIS A 244 4.25 -7.43 -9.81
C HIS A 244 4.28 -8.93 -10.11
N PHE A 245 5.46 -9.47 -10.42
CA PHE A 245 5.66 -10.91 -10.60
C PHE A 245 5.38 -11.70 -9.31
N ALA A 246 5.93 -11.25 -8.18
CA ALA A 246 5.72 -11.91 -6.88
C ALA A 246 4.24 -11.97 -6.49
N VAL A 247 3.51 -10.87 -6.70
CA VAL A 247 2.05 -10.82 -6.48
C VAL A 247 1.34 -11.87 -7.32
N LYS A 248 1.59 -11.92 -8.63
CA LYS A 248 0.94 -12.88 -9.52
C LYS A 248 1.26 -14.33 -9.15
N ARG A 249 2.54 -14.64 -8.88
CA ARG A 249 2.99 -15.98 -8.52
C ARG A 249 2.40 -16.46 -7.19
N ALA A 250 2.17 -15.55 -6.24
CA ALA A 250 1.63 -15.92 -4.92
C ALA A 250 0.15 -16.36 -4.96
N VAL A 251 -0.58 -16.03 -6.03
CA VAL A 251 -1.99 -16.44 -6.21
C VAL A 251 -2.04 -17.84 -6.80
N LYS A 252 -2.96 -18.68 -6.31
CA LYS A 252 -3.25 -20.00 -6.89
C LYS A 252 -3.85 -19.85 -8.29
N ALA A 253 -3.78 -20.89 -9.12
CA ALA A 253 -4.35 -20.88 -10.47
C ALA A 253 -5.86 -20.59 -10.50
N GLU A 254 -6.61 -21.08 -9.50
CA GLU A 254 -8.03 -20.81 -9.31
C GLU A 254 -8.29 -19.64 -8.34
N GLY A 255 -7.24 -18.99 -7.85
CA GLY A 255 -7.33 -17.88 -6.91
C GLY A 255 -7.64 -16.56 -7.60
N LYS A 256 -8.14 -15.59 -6.84
CA LYS A 256 -8.48 -14.25 -7.33
C LYS A 256 -7.44 -13.22 -6.90
N LEU A 257 -7.00 -12.41 -7.86
CA LEU A 257 -6.20 -11.21 -7.62
C LEU A 257 -7.09 -9.95 -7.64
N VAL A 258 -7.01 -9.16 -6.58
CA VAL A 258 -7.74 -7.90 -6.44
C VAL A 258 -6.77 -6.74 -6.21
N TYR A 259 -6.96 -5.64 -6.93
CA TYR A 259 -6.21 -4.40 -6.74
C TYR A 259 -7.12 -3.33 -6.12
N LEU A 260 -6.63 -2.61 -5.11
CA LEU A 260 -7.30 -1.44 -4.55
C LEU A 260 -6.47 -0.19 -4.82
N THR A 261 -7.05 0.79 -5.51
CA THR A 261 -6.36 2.06 -5.79
C THR A 261 -7.31 3.24 -5.86
N ALA A 262 -6.80 4.44 -5.60
CA ALA A 262 -7.52 5.66 -5.97
C ALA A 262 -7.12 6.15 -7.37
N THR A 263 -5.93 5.78 -7.85
CA THR A 263 -5.28 6.35 -9.03
C THR A 263 -4.56 5.23 -9.78
N PRO A 264 -5.28 4.44 -10.62
CA PRO A 264 -4.65 3.38 -11.41
C PRO A 264 -3.51 3.96 -12.25
N ASP A 265 -2.39 3.26 -12.39
CA ASP A 265 -1.31 3.72 -13.26
C ASP A 265 -1.61 3.47 -14.75
N LYS A 266 -0.71 3.87 -15.65
CA LYS A 266 -0.93 3.68 -17.10
C LYS A 266 -1.03 2.21 -17.49
N THR A 267 -0.33 1.32 -16.79
CA THR A 267 -0.31 -0.12 -17.06
C THR A 267 -1.67 -0.73 -16.72
N LEU A 268 -2.18 -0.44 -15.53
CA LEU A 268 -3.50 -0.85 -15.06
C LEU A 268 -4.61 -0.22 -15.91
N GLU A 269 -4.52 1.07 -16.25
CA GLU A 269 -5.45 1.74 -17.16
C GLU A 269 -5.49 1.06 -18.55
N LYS A 270 -4.33 0.64 -19.09
CA LYS A 270 -4.25 -0.06 -20.39
C LYS A 270 -4.85 -1.46 -20.31
N ALA A 271 -4.55 -2.22 -19.27
CA ALA A 271 -5.10 -3.56 -19.05
C ALA A 271 -6.64 -3.52 -18.91
N MET A 272 -7.16 -2.52 -18.19
CA MET A 272 -8.61 -2.30 -18.08
C MET A 272 -9.26 -1.98 -19.43
N ARG A 273 -8.64 -1.13 -20.27
CA ARG A 273 -9.16 -0.83 -21.62
C ARG A 273 -9.19 -2.05 -22.52
N LYS A 274 -8.22 -2.95 -22.36
CA LYS A 274 -8.15 -4.22 -23.08
C LYS A 274 -9.06 -5.32 -22.51
N LYS A 275 -9.78 -5.05 -21.41
CA LYS A 275 -10.57 -6.04 -20.67
C LYS A 275 -9.75 -7.20 -20.09
N GLU A 276 -8.44 -7.03 -19.94
CA GLU A 276 -7.56 -7.98 -19.24
C GLU A 276 -7.77 -7.91 -17.72
N ILE A 277 -8.33 -6.80 -17.22
CA ILE A 277 -8.66 -6.55 -15.82
C ILE A 277 -10.08 -5.98 -15.76
N THR A 278 -10.92 -6.58 -14.92
CA THR A 278 -12.26 -6.07 -14.62
C THR A 278 -12.16 -4.97 -13.56
N SER A 279 -13.12 -4.05 -13.51
CA SER A 279 -13.02 -2.94 -12.55
C SER A 279 -14.35 -2.42 -12.04
N THR A 280 -14.35 -2.00 -10.78
CA THR A 280 -15.47 -1.31 -10.15
C THR A 280 -15.02 0.06 -9.64
N THR A 281 -15.73 1.12 -10.05
CA THR A 281 -15.41 2.50 -9.64
C THR A 281 -16.37 3.00 -8.57
N LEU A 282 -15.81 3.54 -7.48
CA LEU A 282 -16.50 4.24 -6.39
C LEU A 282 -16.05 5.72 -6.41
N PRO A 283 -16.81 6.59 -7.10
CA PRO A 283 -16.41 7.97 -7.35
C PRO A 283 -16.68 8.91 -6.17
N ALA A 284 -17.41 8.48 -5.15
CA ALA A 284 -17.83 9.29 -4.01
C ALA A 284 -17.27 8.77 -2.67
N ARG A 285 -17.09 9.67 -1.71
CA ARG A 285 -16.80 9.31 -0.31
C ARG A 285 -18.05 8.77 0.38
N TYR A 286 -17.89 8.02 1.47
CA TYR A 286 -19.03 7.43 2.20
C TYR A 286 -20.03 8.48 2.70
N HIS A 287 -19.59 9.71 2.95
CA HIS A 287 -20.41 10.83 3.42
C HIS A 287 -21.07 11.65 2.29
N GLY A 288 -20.84 11.32 1.00
CA GLY A 288 -21.57 11.95 -0.11
C GLY A 288 -21.24 13.41 -0.42
N PHE A 289 -20.03 13.89 -0.08
CA PHE A 289 -19.56 15.22 -0.47
C PHE A 289 -18.49 15.13 -1.58
N PRO A 290 -18.39 16.14 -2.46
CA PRO A 290 -17.39 16.18 -3.53
C PRO A 290 -15.97 16.15 -2.98
N LEU A 291 -15.05 15.60 -3.77
CA LEU A 291 -13.63 15.78 -3.54
C LEU A 291 -13.24 17.26 -3.71
N PRO A 292 -12.38 17.81 -2.85
CA PRO A 292 -11.92 19.18 -2.97
C PRO A 292 -11.09 19.34 -4.25
N GLU A 293 -11.46 20.31 -5.07
CA GLU A 293 -10.71 20.64 -6.28
C GLU A 293 -9.56 21.60 -5.96
N PRO A 294 -8.34 21.34 -6.45
CA PRO A 294 -7.19 22.17 -6.11
C PRO A 294 -7.25 23.54 -6.79
N VAL A 295 -7.03 24.60 -5.99
CA VAL A 295 -6.79 25.96 -6.49
C VAL A 295 -5.31 26.09 -6.83
N TYR A 296 -5.01 26.55 -8.04
CA TYR A 296 -3.63 26.78 -8.47
C TYR A 296 -3.18 28.16 -8.02
N TYR A 297 -2.03 28.22 -7.34
CA TYR A 297 -1.46 29.47 -6.85
C TYR A 297 -0.01 29.62 -7.32
N TRP A 298 0.24 30.61 -8.18
CA TRP A 298 1.58 30.85 -8.71
C TRP A 298 2.47 31.58 -7.68
N LEU A 299 3.61 30.99 -7.35
CA LEU A 299 4.53 31.49 -6.31
C LEU A 299 5.73 32.27 -6.85
N GLY A 300 6.07 32.12 -8.13
CA GLY A 300 7.40 32.48 -8.64
C GLY A 300 8.48 31.56 -8.06
N ASP A 301 9.71 32.06 -7.92
CA ASP A 301 10.85 31.30 -7.37
C ASP A 301 10.72 31.12 -5.84
N TRP A 302 9.83 30.20 -5.47
CA TRP A 302 9.55 29.86 -4.08
C TRP A 302 10.76 29.25 -3.37
N ARG A 303 11.69 28.62 -4.11
CA ARG A 303 12.92 28.04 -3.56
C ARG A 303 13.84 29.14 -3.06
N LYS A 304 14.01 30.21 -3.84
CA LYS A 304 14.75 31.41 -3.42
C LYS A 304 14.08 32.10 -2.25
N ALA A 305 12.74 32.20 -2.24
CA ALA A 305 12.01 32.78 -1.12
C ALA A 305 12.27 32.05 0.20
N ILE A 306 12.29 30.71 0.19
CA ILE A 306 12.62 29.90 1.38
C ILE A 306 14.07 30.11 1.81
N ARG A 307 15.03 29.95 0.90
CA ARG A 307 16.47 30.05 1.23
C ARG A 307 16.86 31.42 1.76
N LYS A 308 16.23 32.49 1.24
CA LYS A 308 16.50 33.88 1.63
C LYS A 308 15.49 34.43 2.64
N GLN A 309 14.56 33.61 3.14
CA GLN A 309 13.52 34.00 4.10
C GLN A 309 12.78 35.30 3.71
N GLN A 310 12.31 35.37 2.45
CA GLN A 310 11.77 36.61 1.88
C GLN A 310 10.33 36.89 2.33
N ASN A 311 10.18 37.68 3.39
CA ASN A 311 8.87 38.00 4.01
C ASN A 311 7.87 38.72 3.09
N ASN A 312 8.35 39.36 2.02
CA ASN A 312 7.50 40.05 1.03
C ASN A 312 7.17 39.19 -0.21
N SER A 313 7.58 37.92 -0.23
CA SER A 313 7.30 37.00 -1.33
C SER A 313 5.83 36.56 -1.37
N LYS A 314 5.38 36.10 -2.55
CA LYS A 314 4.05 35.47 -2.71
C LYS A 314 3.87 34.25 -1.80
N LEU A 315 4.95 33.51 -1.56
CA LEU A 315 4.95 32.36 -0.63
C LEU A 315 4.70 32.80 0.81
N ALA A 316 5.38 33.83 1.30
CA ALA A 316 5.17 34.33 2.65
C ALA A 316 3.72 34.81 2.86
N ARG A 317 3.14 35.52 1.87
CA ARG A 317 1.74 35.94 1.91
C ARG A 317 0.79 34.74 1.97
N LEU A 318 0.96 33.78 1.06
CA LEU A 318 0.16 32.55 1.02
C LEU A 318 0.20 31.80 2.35
N LEU A 319 1.38 31.62 2.94
CA LEU A 319 1.55 30.86 4.16
C LEU A 319 0.96 31.57 5.39
N LYS A 320 1.04 32.91 5.44
CA LYS A 320 0.36 33.70 6.46
C LYS A 320 -1.16 33.57 6.36
N GLU A 321 -1.73 33.69 5.17
CA GLU A 321 -3.17 33.51 4.95
C GLU A 321 -3.60 32.08 5.29
N PHE A 322 -2.84 31.08 4.83
CA PHE A 322 -3.12 29.68 5.09
C PHE A 322 -3.03 29.32 6.58
N SER A 323 -2.12 29.95 7.35
CA SER A 323 -1.99 29.68 8.78
C SER A 323 -3.14 30.22 9.63
N GLN A 324 -3.89 31.21 9.15
CA GLN A 324 -5.05 31.77 9.86
C GLN A 324 -6.32 30.91 9.71
N ILE A 325 -6.30 29.91 8.84
CA ILE A 325 -7.45 29.02 8.67
C ILE A 325 -7.60 28.16 9.93
N GLN A 326 -8.80 28.12 10.50
CA GLN A 326 -9.10 27.30 11.67
C GLN A 326 -9.08 25.81 11.31
N GLY A 327 -8.26 25.02 12.01
CA GLY A 327 -8.12 23.59 11.79
C GLY A 327 -6.65 23.17 11.67
N VAL A 328 -6.43 21.94 11.21
CA VAL A 328 -5.08 21.41 10.96
C VAL A 328 -4.62 21.85 9.57
N LYS A 329 -3.42 22.45 9.49
CA LYS A 329 -2.80 22.98 8.28
C LYS A 329 -1.64 22.08 7.88
N LEU A 330 -1.79 21.33 6.79
CA LEU A 330 -0.72 20.49 6.24
C LEU A 330 -0.04 21.19 5.06
N ILE A 331 1.29 21.31 5.13
CA ILE A 331 2.12 21.81 4.04
C ILE A 331 2.97 20.66 3.51
N PHE A 332 2.75 20.28 2.25
CA PHE A 332 3.57 19.28 1.59
C PHE A 332 4.73 19.91 0.83
N MET A 333 5.93 19.36 1.03
CA MET A 333 7.18 19.81 0.43
C MET A 333 7.87 18.67 -0.33
N PRO A 334 8.43 18.91 -1.53
CA PRO A 334 9.03 17.85 -2.34
C PRO A 334 10.39 17.37 -1.82
N ASN A 335 11.07 18.15 -0.98
CA ASN A 335 12.45 17.91 -0.58
C ASN A 335 12.64 18.15 0.92
N ILE A 336 13.39 17.25 1.58
CA ILE A 336 13.63 17.28 3.04
C ILE A 336 14.33 18.58 3.44
N TYR A 337 15.44 18.92 2.78
CA TYR A 337 16.22 20.13 3.10
C TYR A 337 15.37 21.40 2.97
N LEU A 338 14.59 21.54 1.89
CA LEU A 338 13.71 22.70 1.73
C LEU A 338 12.55 22.72 2.75
N ALA A 339 12.07 21.55 3.20
CA ALA A 339 11.07 21.46 4.26
C ALA A 339 11.63 21.94 5.60
N GLU A 340 12.86 21.57 5.94
CA GLU A 340 13.57 22.03 7.14
C GLU A 340 13.87 23.53 7.07
N CYS A 341 14.32 24.05 5.93
CA CYS A 341 14.52 25.48 5.76
C CYS A 341 13.19 26.26 5.88
N LEU A 342 12.10 25.73 5.32
CA LEU A 342 10.78 26.34 5.44
C LEU A 342 10.32 26.31 6.90
N PHE A 343 10.55 25.21 7.61
CA PHE A 343 10.22 25.10 9.04
C PHE A 343 10.92 26.19 9.86
N ALA A 344 12.24 26.32 9.72
CA ALA A 344 13.03 27.33 10.41
C ALA A 344 12.54 28.75 10.08
N TRP A 345 12.18 29.02 8.83
CA TRP A 345 11.62 30.31 8.43
C TRP A 345 10.21 30.55 8.99
N LEU A 346 9.35 29.53 9.03
CA LEU A 346 8.00 29.69 9.57
C LEU A 346 7.97 29.93 11.08
N GLN A 347 8.96 29.42 11.83
CA GLN A 347 9.11 29.72 13.25
C GLN A 347 9.31 31.23 13.50
N THR A 348 10.01 31.94 12.61
CA THR A 348 10.19 33.40 12.71
C THR A 348 9.02 34.16 12.09
N LEU A 349 8.44 33.65 11.01
CA LEU A 349 7.33 34.30 10.29
C LEU A 349 5.99 34.21 11.05
N LEU A 350 5.78 33.14 11.82
CA LEU A 350 4.54 32.80 12.51
C LEU A 350 4.82 32.39 13.97
N PRO A 351 5.38 33.29 14.81
CA PRO A 351 5.86 32.94 16.14
C PRO A 351 4.77 32.48 17.12
N GLN A 352 3.50 32.77 16.81
CA GLN A 352 2.34 32.41 17.64
C GLN A 352 1.68 31.08 17.24
N GLN A 353 2.18 30.41 16.19
CA GLN A 353 1.60 29.16 15.68
C GLN A 353 2.40 27.96 16.20
N SER A 354 1.72 26.90 16.61
CA SER A 354 2.36 25.62 16.90
C SER A 354 2.70 24.89 15.60
N LEU A 355 3.99 24.66 15.37
CA LEU A 355 4.54 24.17 14.10
C LEU A 355 5.34 22.89 14.33
N ALA A 356 5.24 21.93 13.41
CA ALA A 356 6.16 20.79 13.35
C ALA A 356 6.59 20.49 11.90
N CYS A 357 7.73 19.80 11.76
CA CYS A 357 8.21 19.27 10.48
C CYS A 357 8.50 17.78 10.61
N VAL A 358 8.02 16.98 9.66
CA VAL A 358 8.24 15.52 9.61
C VAL A 358 8.61 15.02 8.22
N HIS A 359 9.59 14.13 8.15
CA HIS A 359 10.06 13.49 6.92
C HIS A 359 10.48 12.04 7.19
N SER A 360 10.90 11.30 6.15
CA SER A 360 11.26 9.88 6.25
C SER A 360 12.45 9.58 7.16
N LYS A 361 13.33 10.57 7.39
CA LYS A 361 14.52 10.46 8.26
C LYS A 361 14.30 10.99 9.69
N ASP A 362 13.09 11.45 10.01
CA ASP A 362 12.78 12.02 11.31
C ASP A 362 12.50 10.90 12.34
N PRO A 363 13.35 10.74 13.39
CA PRO A 363 13.14 9.72 14.42
C PRO A 363 11.89 9.99 15.25
N ASP A 364 11.54 11.26 15.46
CA ASP A 364 10.42 11.69 16.31
C ASP A 364 9.10 11.83 15.55
N ARG A 365 9.06 11.34 14.30
CA ARG A 365 7.89 11.44 13.41
C ARG A 365 6.59 11.03 14.10
N LYS A 366 6.60 9.92 14.83
CA LYS A 366 5.39 9.39 15.50
C LYS A 366 4.85 10.35 16.55
N ILE A 367 5.75 10.91 17.37
CA ILE A 367 5.40 11.84 18.46
C ILE A 367 4.80 13.11 17.87
N LYS A 368 5.46 13.70 16.86
CA LYS A 368 4.99 14.92 16.18
C LYS A 368 3.64 14.71 15.48
N VAL A 369 3.45 13.57 14.80
CA VAL A 369 2.16 13.24 14.16
C VAL A 369 1.05 13.08 15.20
N GLN A 370 1.36 12.47 16.35
CA GLN A 370 0.40 12.31 17.44
C GLN A 370 0.01 13.67 18.04
N ALA A 371 0.97 14.56 18.25
CA ALA A 371 0.72 15.94 18.70
C ALA A 371 -0.25 16.70 17.77
N VAL A 372 -0.13 16.51 16.45
CA VAL A 372 -1.08 17.09 15.48
C VAL A 372 -2.48 16.46 15.57
N ARG A 373 -2.56 15.15 15.84
CA ARG A 373 -3.87 14.47 16.05
C ARG A 373 -4.57 14.95 17.31
N GLU A 374 -3.80 15.28 18.34
CA GLU A 374 -4.30 15.80 19.62
C GLU A 374 -4.61 17.30 19.59
N GLY A 375 -4.27 17.99 18.49
CA GLY A 375 -4.52 19.42 18.32
C GLY A 375 -3.52 20.33 19.04
N THR A 376 -2.46 19.78 19.64
CA THR A 376 -1.40 20.58 20.26
C THR A 376 -0.49 21.25 19.22
N VAL A 377 -0.39 20.65 18.03
CA VAL A 377 0.27 21.23 16.86
C VAL A 377 -0.75 21.43 15.75
N GLU A 378 -0.91 22.67 15.29
CA GLU A 378 -1.91 22.98 14.26
C GLU A 378 -1.33 23.03 12.84
N LEU A 379 -0.03 23.32 12.68
CA LEU A 379 0.60 23.40 11.37
C LEU A 379 1.74 22.38 11.25
N LEU A 380 1.63 21.51 10.24
CA LEU A 380 2.59 20.45 9.99
C LEU A 380 3.16 20.55 8.58
N ILE A 381 4.47 20.70 8.49
CA ILE A 381 5.22 20.56 7.25
C ILE A 381 5.60 19.09 7.09
N SER A 382 5.34 18.52 5.92
CA SER A 382 5.73 17.15 5.64
C SER A 382 6.22 16.95 4.21
N THR A 383 7.05 15.95 3.99
CA THR A 383 7.30 15.43 2.64
C THR A 383 6.20 14.44 2.22
N THR A 384 6.42 13.66 1.15
CA THR A 384 5.50 12.59 0.72
C THR A 384 5.29 11.50 1.77
N ILE A 385 6.02 11.52 2.90
CA ILE A 385 5.88 10.51 3.95
C ILE A 385 4.46 10.47 4.55
N LEU A 386 3.78 11.62 4.65
CA LEU A 386 2.41 11.70 5.18
C LEU A 386 1.32 11.75 4.11
N GLU A 387 1.65 11.51 2.84
CA GLU A 387 0.62 11.41 1.80
C GLU A 387 -0.37 10.26 2.07
N ARG A 388 0.05 9.24 2.84
CA ARG A 388 -0.72 8.03 3.23
C ARG A 388 -0.51 7.66 4.71
N GLY A 389 -1.42 6.87 5.29
CA GLY A 389 -1.27 6.31 6.66
C GLY A 389 -1.59 7.21 7.88
N VAL A 390 -2.21 8.37 7.70
CA VAL A 390 -2.65 9.26 8.81
C VAL A 390 -3.97 9.95 8.45
N THR A 391 -4.83 10.21 9.43
CA THR A 391 -6.07 10.99 9.23
C THR A 391 -6.12 12.11 10.24
N PHE A 392 -6.41 13.34 9.79
CA PHE A 392 -6.61 14.50 10.63
C PHE A 392 -8.04 15.03 10.44
N THR A 393 -8.66 15.48 11.52
CA THR A 393 -9.95 16.19 11.50
C THR A 393 -9.75 17.64 11.08
N ASN A 394 -10.75 18.23 10.40
CA ASN A 394 -10.72 19.62 9.93
C ASN A 394 -9.38 20.04 9.28
N CYS A 395 -9.01 19.33 8.20
CA CYS A 395 -7.68 19.42 7.61
C CYS A 395 -7.69 20.24 6.30
N HIS A 396 -6.73 21.16 6.19
CA HIS A 396 -6.44 21.97 5.00
C HIS A 396 -5.06 21.58 4.46
N VAL A 397 -4.88 21.64 3.13
CA VAL A 397 -3.64 21.22 2.47
C VAL A 397 -3.12 22.30 1.54
N CYS A 398 -1.83 22.62 1.68
CA CYS A 398 -1.07 23.40 0.73
C CYS A 398 0.12 22.57 0.22
N ILE A 399 0.19 22.32 -1.07
CA ILE A 399 1.32 21.61 -1.70
C ILE A 399 2.23 22.67 -2.31
N VAL A 400 3.37 22.93 -1.68
CA VAL A 400 4.35 23.92 -2.16
C VAL A 400 5.31 23.24 -3.11
N GLY A 401 5.51 23.85 -4.28
CA GLY A 401 6.31 23.24 -5.35
C GLY A 401 5.59 22.05 -5.99
N ALA A 402 4.27 22.15 -6.17
CA ALA A 402 3.44 21.08 -6.74
C ALA A 402 3.88 20.65 -8.16
N GLU A 403 4.68 21.47 -8.85
CA GLU A 403 5.27 21.17 -10.16
C GLU A 403 6.44 20.16 -10.10
N SER A 404 6.96 19.87 -8.91
CA SER A 404 8.11 19.00 -8.71
C SER A 404 7.92 17.63 -9.36
N LYS A 405 8.95 17.13 -10.06
CA LYS A 405 8.97 15.78 -10.64
C LYS A 405 8.85 14.66 -9.58
N LEU A 406 9.10 14.98 -8.31
CA LEU A 406 8.95 14.06 -7.18
C LEU A 406 7.48 13.83 -6.80
N PHE A 407 6.57 14.70 -7.25
CA PHE A 407 5.13 14.53 -7.02
C PHE A 407 4.46 13.93 -8.25
N SER A 408 4.09 12.66 -8.15
CA SER A 408 3.29 11.98 -9.16
C SER A 408 1.82 12.41 -9.10
N ARG A 409 1.05 12.10 -10.15
CA ARG A 409 -0.42 12.25 -10.14
C ARG A 409 -1.04 11.58 -8.92
N ALA A 410 -0.60 10.34 -8.62
CA ALA A 410 -1.08 9.57 -7.50
C ALA A 410 -0.83 10.30 -6.17
N ALA A 411 0.42 10.72 -5.92
CA ALA A 411 0.80 11.47 -4.72
C ALA A 411 -0.05 12.74 -4.54
N LEU A 412 -0.24 13.53 -5.61
CA LEU A 412 -1.07 14.73 -5.59
C LEU A 412 -2.53 14.44 -5.23
N VAL A 413 -3.14 13.40 -5.81
CA VAL A 413 -4.52 13.00 -5.48
C VAL A 413 -4.63 12.47 -4.05
N GLN A 414 -3.63 11.74 -3.55
CA GLN A 414 -3.60 11.25 -2.16
C GLN A 414 -3.49 12.40 -1.15
N MET A 415 -2.57 13.34 -1.39
CA MET A 415 -2.42 14.56 -0.59
C MET A 415 -3.71 15.41 -0.61
N SER A 416 -4.33 15.55 -1.78
CA SER A 416 -5.65 16.22 -1.92
C SER A 416 -6.74 15.51 -1.14
N GLY A 417 -6.65 14.18 -1.07
CA GLY A 417 -7.54 13.31 -0.31
C GLY A 417 -7.54 13.51 1.21
N ARG A 418 -6.57 14.26 1.75
CA ARG A 418 -6.54 14.60 3.19
C ARG A 418 -7.56 15.65 3.58
N VAL A 419 -7.95 16.50 2.63
CA VAL A 419 -8.92 17.57 2.84
C VAL A 419 -10.34 17.00 2.81
N GLY A 420 -11.16 17.41 3.78
CA GLY A 420 -12.60 17.10 3.80
C GLY A 420 -12.96 15.64 4.16
N ARG A 421 -12.07 14.88 4.81
CA ARG A 421 -12.19 13.41 4.93
C ARG A 421 -13.23 12.93 5.96
N LYS A 422 -13.60 13.77 6.93
CA LYS A 422 -14.55 13.45 8.01
C LYS A 422 -15.91 14.07 7.69
N GLN A 423 -16.99 13.38 8.04
CA GLN A 423 -18.35 13.84 7.78
C GLN A 423 -18.64 15.20 8.40
N ASP A 424 -18.14 15.46 9.61
CA ASP A 424 -18.33 16.73 10.32
C ASP A 424 -17.54 17.89 9.68
N PHE A 425 -16.51 17.57 8.88
CA PHE A 425 -15.65 18.53 8.19
C PHE A 425 -15.45 18.07 6.74
N PRO A 426 -16.50 18.15 5.89
CA PRO A 426 -16.48 17.57 4.55
C PRO A 426 -15.77 18.46 3.52
N THR A 427 -15.52 19.72 3.87
CA THR A 427 -14.88 20.74 3.03
C THR A 427 -13.53 21.15 3.59
N GLY A 428 -12.73 21.86 2.79
CA GLY A 428 -11.51 22.49 3.26
C GLY A 428 -10.71 23.10 2.11
N THR A 429 -9.57 23.67 2.47
CA THR A 429 -8.73 24.43 1.53
C THR A 429 -7.70 23.49 0.92
N LEU A 430 -7.64 23.44 -0.41
CA LEU A 430 -6.66 22.67 -1.16
C LEU A 430 -5.95 23.57 -2.18
N ILE A 431 -4.66 23.80 -1.95
CA ILE A 431 -3.85 24.70 -2.79
C ILE A 431 -2.71 23.91 -3.40
N TYR A 432 -2.59 23.99 -4.73
CA TYR A 432 -1.37 23.60 -5.44
C TYR A 432 -0.57 24.87 -5.70
N ALA A 433 0.43 25.13 -4.86
CA ALA A 433 1.27 26.30 -4.95
C ALA A 433 2.52 25.96 -5.78
N HIS A 434 2.78 26.71 -6.84
CA HIS A 434 3.65 26.21 -7.92
C HIS A 434 4.43 27.30 -8.66
N GLU A 435 5.47 26.87 -9.38
CA GLU A 435 6.25 27.67 -10.34
C GLU A 435 6.08 27.13 -11.76
N GLY A 436 4.85 27.27 -12.30
CA GLY A 436 4.44 26.66 -13.57
C GLY A 436 3.65 25.35 -13.39
N VAL A 437 2.77 25.02 -14.34
CA VAL A 437 1.85 23.89 -14.21
C VAL A 437 2.47 22.62 -14.82
N SER A 438 2.60 21.55 -14.04
CA SER A 438 3.08 20.26 -14.54
C SER A 438 1.95 19.38 -15.09
N LEU A 439 2.31 18.41 -15.93
CA LEU A 439 1.36 17.38 -16.41
C LEU A 439 0.76 16.56 -15.27
N ALA A 440 1.53 16.29 -14.21
CA ALA A 440 1.05 15.57 -13.03
C ALA A 440 -0.06 16.34 -12.30
N MET A 441 0.11 17.66 -12.12
CA MET A 441 -0.91 18.55 -11.55
C MET A 441 -2.17 18.56 -12.40
N ALA A 442 -2.04 18.81 -13.70
CA ALA A 442 -3.17 18.85 -14.62
C ALA A 442 -3.94 17.52 -14.63
N SER A 443 -3.22 16.40 -14.61
CA SER A 443 -3.82 15.07 -14.57
C SER A 443 -4.51 14.77 -13.23
N ALA A 444 -3.94 15.18 -12.11
CA ALA A 444 -4.56 15.03 -10.78
C ALA A 444 -5.87 15.83 -10.68
N ARG A 445 -5.86 17.11 -11.10
CA ARG A 445 -7.07 17.94 -11.13
C ARG A 445 -8.13 17.36 -12.07
N LYS A 446 -7.73 16.89 -13.26
CA LYS A 446 -8.65 16.24 -14.22
C LYS A 446 -9.30 15.00 -13.61
N GLN A 447 -8.54 14.17 -12.91
CA GLN A 447 -9.04 12.97 -12.27
C GLN A 447 -10.04 13.30 -11.15
N ILE A 448 -9.72 14.25 -10.27
CA ILE A 448 -10.62 14.69 -9.19
C ILE A 448 -11.96 15.18 -9.78
N LYS A 449 -11.90 16.02 -10.83
CA LYS A 449 -13.08 16.50 -11.55
C LYS A 449 -13.90 15.36 -12.17
N LEU A 450 -13.24 14.40 -12.80
CA LEU A 450 -13.90 13.24 -13.40
C LEU A 450 -14.64 12.41 -12.35
N MET A 451 -14.02 12.15 -11.19
CA MET A 451 -14.67 11.43 -10.10
C MET A 451 -15.89 12.21 -9.57
N ASN A 452 -15.77 13.53 -9.34
CA ASN A 452 -16.91 14.35 -8.93
C ASN A 452 -18.05 14.33 -9.99
N GLN A 453 -17.72 14.37 -11.28
CA GLN A 453 -18.71 14.27 -12.36
C GLN A 453 -19.43 12.91 -12.35
N GLN A 454 -18.69 11.82 -12.25
CA GLN A 454 -19.26 10.47 -12.15
C GLN A 454 -20.13 10.30 -10.92
N ALA A 455 -19.71 10.85 -9.78
CA ALA A 455 -20.49 10.82 -8.54
C ALA A 455 -21.81 11.59 -8.68
N ARG A 456 -21.81 12.80 -9.28
CA ARG A 456 -23.05 13.55 -9.57
C ARG A 456 -23.98 12.82 -10.53
N ALA A 457 -23.42 12.25 -11.61
CA ALA A 457 -24.20 11.51 -12.60
C ALA A 457 -24.92 10.29 -12.01
N ARG A 458 -24.37 9.71 -10.93
CA ARG A 458 -24.95 8.60 -10.17
C ARG A 458 -25.80 9.05 -8.97
N GLY A 459 -25.98 10.35 -8.74
CA GLY A 459 -26.72 10.88 -7.58
C GLY A 459 -26.05 10.66 -6.23
N LEU A 460 -24.73 10.42 -6.19
CA LEU A 460 -23.99 10.06 -4.98
C LEU A 460 -23.48 11.27 -4.19
N ILE A 461 -23.38 12.42 -4.85
CA ILE A 461 -23.02 13.69 -4.24
C ILE A 461 -24.00 14.76 -4.72
N LYS A 462 -24.32 15.71 -3.84
CA LYS A 462 -25.19 16.86 -4.14
C LYS A 462 -24.40 17.99 -4.81
#